data_AF-A0A0L6UNK4-F1
#
_entry.id   AF-A0A0L6UNK4-F1
#
_cell.length_a   1.000
_cell.length_b   1.000
_cell.length_c   1.000
_cell.angle_alpha   90.00
_cell.angle_beta   90.00
_cell.angle_gamma   90.00
#
_symmetry.space_group_name_H-M   'P 1'
#
loop_
_entity.id
_entity.type
_entity.pdbx_description
1 polymer ?
#
loop_
_entity_poly.entity_id
_entity_poly.type
_entity_poly.pdbx_seq_one_letter_code
_entity_poly.pdbx_strand_id
1 'polypeptide(L)'
;MMRAKLYGLGLMTLIKQEETVNISGEDAAADLDIAGKTPKIYVLLMKHLDKEHIAVVNSELGPEKEGNGVAVWDLFRKKYAGSKAHHQMISLGEFINIEFKETQDFVKNICNRISKIRTTGLDVKEQVLALLILKKLPKEFESLVRIIITDNSNLKIEEVIGKIERDHIKFKVKKLENVEMVGQGQRRTIKCYNCGLEGHSAKIC
;
A
#
# COMPACT_ATOMS: atom_id res chain seq x y z
N MET A 1 19.20 10.73 8.94
CA MET A 1 19.74 12.05 9.38
C MET A 1 19.84 13.09 8.27
N MET A 2 20.31 12.75 7.05
CA MET A 2 20.45 13.69 5.92
C MET A 2 19.15 14.44 5.57
N ARG A 3 18.03 13.71 5.55
CA ARG A 3 16.68 14.23 5.26
C ARG A 3 16.26 15.41 6.16
N ALA A 4 16.52 15.31 7.47
CA ALA A 4 16.17 16.36 8.44
C ALA A 4 17.01 17.63 8.29
N LYS A 5 18.28 17.49 7.88
CA LYS A 5 19.18 18.64 7.64
C LYS A 5 18.83 19.37 6.33
N LEU A 6 18.39 18.63 5.31
CA LEU A 6 17.88 19.23 4.07
C LEU A 6 16.53 19.95 4.29
N TYR A 7 15.66 19.41 5.16
CA TYR A 7 14.46 20.12 5.63
C TYR A 7 14.79 21.45 6.32
N GLY A 8 15.77 21.46 7.23
CA GLY A 8 16.20 22.68 7.93
C GLY A 8 16.81 23.76 7.02
N LEU A 9 17.23 23.41 5.80
CA LEU A 9 17.78 24.33 4.80
C LEU A 9 16.73 24.85 3.80
N GLY A 10 15.46 24.43 3.93
CA GLY A 10 14.36 24.86 3.05
C GLY A 10 14.38 24.22 1.66
N LEU A 11 15.23 23.22 1.43
CA LEU A 11 15.42 22.57 0.10
C LEU A 11 14.59 21.28 -0.07
N MET A 12 13.75 20.97 0.91
CA MET A 12 12.77 19.90 0.84
C MET A 12 11.43 20.45 1.30
N THR A 13 10.49 20.55 0.36
CA THR A 13 9.09 20.81 0.68
C THR A 13 8.54 19.65 1.51
N LEU A 14 7.90 19.96 2.63
CA LEU A 14 7.00 19.02 3.28
C LEU A 14 5.95 18.63 2.23
N ILE A 15 5.66 17.34 2.07
CA ILE A 15 4.45 16.91 1.38
C ILE A 15 3.30 17.27 2.32
N LYS A 16 2.97 18.55 2.41
CA LYS A 16 1.60 19.01 2.62
C LYS A 16 1.07 19.26 1.22
N GLN A 17 -0.18 18.86 1.03
CA GLN A 17 -0.90 18.97 -0.22
C GLN A 17 -1.12 20.47 -0.52
N GLU A 18 -0.13 21.11 -1.12
CA GLU A 18 -0.24 22.42 -1.75
C GLU A 18 0.24 22.27 -3.19
N GLU A 19 -0.50 22.92 -4.08
CA GLU A 19 -0.39 22.79 -5.53
C GLU A 19 1.05 23.01 -5.99
N THR A 20 1.55 22.08 -6.79
CA THR A 20 2.84 22.22 -7.43
C THR A 20 2.81 23.44 -8.32
N VAL A 21 3.48 24.51 -7.89
CA VAL A 21 3.97 25.53 -8.82
C VAL A 21 4.95 24.80 -9.74
N ASN A 22 4.50 24.52 -10.96
CA ASN A 22 5.36 24.13 -12.06
C ASN A 22 6.38 25.26 -12.23
N ILE A 23 7.62 25.01 -11.86
CA ILE A 23 8.73 25.91 -12.23
C ILE A 23 9.08 25.59 -13.69
N SER A 24 8.18 26.02 -14.57
CA SER A 24 8.47 26.35 -15.95
C SER A 24 8.04 27.80 -16.11
N GLY A 25 8.94 28.73 -15.82
CA GLY A 25 8.63 30.15 -15.91
C GLY A 25 9.61 30.99 -15.11
N GLU A 26 10.15 31.99 -15.77
CA GLU A 26 11.06 33.02 -15.28
C GLU A 26 10.49 33.72 -14.02
N ASP A 27 11.18 33.62 -12.89
CA ASP A 27 11.00 34.53 -11.76
C ASP A 27 12.37 34.79 -11.11
N ALA A 28 13.01 35.87 -11.57
CA ALA A 28 14.38 36.30 -11.26
C ALA A 28 14.62 36.77 -9.80
N ALA A 29 13.76 36.40 -8.85
CA ALA A 29 13.87 36.78 -7.44
C ALA A 29 14.32 35.65 -6.50
N ALA A 30 14.28 34.39 -6.93
CA ALA A 30 14.67 33.22 -6.10
C ALA A 30 16.15 32.80 -6.26
N ASP A 31 16.87 33.34 -7.24
CA ASP A 31 18.22 32.89 -7.59
C ASP A 31 19.31 33.33 -6.60
N LEU A 32 19.08 34.39 -5.81
CA LEU A 32 20.12 34.95 -4.94
C LEU A 32 20.38 34.12 -3.67
N ASP A 33 19.36 33.43 -3.14
CA ASP A 33 19.46 32.65 -1.89
C ASP A 33 19.96 31.21 -2.11
N ILE A 34 19.74 30.64 -3.30
CA ILE A 34 20.22 29.30 -3.67
C ILE A 34 21.72 29.34 -4.00
N ALA A 35 22.20 30.41 -4.66
CA ALA A 35 23.60 30.58 -5.00
C ALA A 35 24.52 30.54 -3.77
N GLY A 36 24.12 31.17 -2.66
CA GLY A 36 24.87 31.17 -1.40
C GLY A 36 24.82 29.85 -0.61
N LYS A 37 23.82 28.99 -0.86
CA LYS A 37 23.64 27.69 -0.19
C LYS A 37 24.28 26.53 -0.96
N THR A 38 24.49 26.69 -2.26
CA THR A 38 25.07 25.72 -3.19
C THR A 38 26.41 25.11 -2.70
N PRO A 39 27.39 25.89 -2.18
CA PRO A 39 28.63 25.34 -1.62
C PRO A 39 28.45 24.56 -0.32
N LYS A 40 27.52 24.99 0.54
CA LYS A 40 27.21 24.29 1.79
C LYS A 40 26.57 22.92 1.53
N ILE A 41 25.70 22.85 0.52
CA ILE A 41 25.09 21.60 0.05
C ILE A 41 26.17 20.68 -0.52
N TYR A 42 27.09 21.21 -1.33
CA TYR A 42 28.20 20.45 -1.91
C TYR A 42 29.04 19.76 -0.82
N VAL A 43 29.51 20.53 0.17
CA VAL A 43 30.31 19.99 1.28
C VAL A 43 29.52 18.93 2.06
N LEU A 44 28.22 19.18 2.30
CA LEU A 44 27.38 18.23 3.02
C LEU A 44 27.21 16.91 2.25
N LEU A 45 26.95 16.97 0.94
CA LEU A 45 26.82 15.80 0.08
C LEU A 45 28.15 15.04 0.03
N MET A 46 29.25 15.69 -0.36
CA MET A 46 30.57 15.06 -0.48
C MET A 46 31.04 14.40 0.83
N LYS A 47 30.70 14.97 1.99
CA LYS A 47 31.01 14.38 3.31
C LYS A 47 30.31 13.03 3.58
N HIS A 48 29.16 12.78 2.96
CA HIS A 48 28.34 11.60 3.21
C HIS A 48 28.35 10.60 2.04
N LEU A 49 29.07 10.90 0.96
CA LEU A 49 29.29 9.96 -0.13
C LEU A 49 30.45 9.03 0.22
N ASP A 50 30.34 7.78 -0.19
CA ASP A 50 31.45 6.84 -0.16
C ASP A 50 32.40 7.08 -1.34
N LYS A 51 33.53 6.36 -1.35
CA LYS A 51 34.58 6.51 -2.37
C LYS A 51 34.07 6.22 -3.78
N GLU A 52 33.08 5.34 -3.94
CA GLU A 52 32.51 4.97 -5.23
C GLU A 52 31.65 6.10 -5.79
N HIS A 53 30.76 6.67 -4.98
CA HIS A 53 29.89 7.77 -5.40
C HIS A 53 30.67 9.09 -5.57
N ILE A 54 31.78 9.29 -4.83
CA ILE A 54 32.72 10.40 -5.06
C ILE A 54 33.40 10.26 -6.43
N ALA A 55 33.82 9.06 -6.81
CA ALA A 55 34.42 8.81 -8.12
C ALA A 55 33.43 9.13 -9.26
N VAL A 56 32.15 8.78 -9.09
CA VAL A 56 31.07 9.13 -10.02
C VAL A 56 30.88 10.63 -10.17
N VAL A 57 30.90 11.39 -9.07
CA VAL A 57 30.80 12.86 -9.11
C VAL A 57 31.98 13.45 -9.88
N ASN A 58 33.21 13.01 -9.56
CA ASN A 58 34.42 13.53 -10.20
C ASN A 58 34.50 13.21 -11.70
N SER A 59 33.98 12.06 -12.12
CA SER A 59 33.98 11.67 -13.54
C SER A 59 32.92 12.37 -14.39
N GLU A 60 31.77 12.71 -13.81
CA GLU A 60 30.58 13.17 -14.57
C GLU A 60 30.35 14.69 -14.49
N LEU A 61 30.79 15.35 -13.41
CA LEU A 61 30.54 16.78 -13.20
C LEU A 61 31.73 17.68 -13.56
N GLY A 62 32.93 17.12 -13.69
CA GLY A 62 34.15 17.88 -14.00
C GLY A 62 34.56 18.87 -12.89
N PRO A 63 35.77 19.45 -12.98
CA PRO A 63 36.24 20.45 -12.01
C PRO A 63 35.44 21.77 -12.11
N GLU A 64 34.81 22.08 -13.24
CA GLU A 64 34.06 23.33 -13.43
C GLU A 64 32.77 23.43 -12.58
N LYS A 65 32.26 22.31 -12.06
CA LYS A 65 31.08 22.27 -11.18
C LYS A 65 31.43 21.98 -9.72
N GLU A 66 32.71 22.05 -9.36
CA GLU A 66 33.16 21.93 -7.98
C GLU A 66 32.52 23.03 -7.10
N GLY A 67 32.01 22.64 -5.93
CA GLY A 67 31.24 23.54 -5.08
C GLY A 67 29.76 23.68 -5.46
N ASN A 68 29.30 23.08 -6.57
CA ASN A 68 27.90 23.10 -6.96
C ASN A 68 27.10 21.92 -6.39
N GLY A 69 26.58 22.08 -5.17
CA GLY A 69 25.80 21.03 -4.50
C GLY A 69 24.49 20.69 -5.21
N VAL A 70 23.90 21.62 -5.94
CA VAL A 70 22.68 21.37 -6.74
C VAL A 70 23.00 20.45 -7.91
N ALA A 71 24.11 20.70 -8.62
CA ALA A 71 24.54 19.85 -9.74
C ALA A 71 24.89 18.42 -9.28
N VAL A 72 25.51 18.27 -8.11
CA VAL A 72 25.76 16.97 -7.48
C VAL A 72 24.44 16.26 -7.16
N TRP A 73 23.48 16.96 -6.56
CA TRP A 73 22.17 16.40 -6.24
C TRP A 73 21.39 15.98 -7.49
N ASP A 74 21.41 16.79 -8.55
CA ASP A 74 20.74 16.48 -9.81
C ASP A 74 21.39 15.31 -10.54
N LEU A 75 22.73 15.17 -10.49
CA LEU A 75 23.42 13.97 -10.98
C LEU A 75 22.90 12.72 -10.27
N PHE A 76 22.85 12.74 -8.93
CA PHE A 76 22.37 11.60 -8.16
C PHE A 76 20.89 11.32 -8.40
N ARG A 77 20.07 12.36 -8.49
CA ARG A 77 18.66 12.23 -8.86
C ARG A 77 18.52 11.57 -10.23
N LYS A 78 19.28 12.00 -11.24
CA LYS A 78 19.23 11.42 -12.59
C LYS A 78 19.73 9.97 -12.62
N LYS A 79 20.77 9.66 -11.86
CA LYS A 79 21.45 8.35 -11.88
C LYS A 79 20.77 7.30 -11.00
N TYR A 80 20.14 7.70 -9.90
CA TYR A 80 19.61 6.78 -8.88
C TYR A 80 18.14 6.98 -8.54
N ALA A 81 17.51 8.12 -8.86
CA ALA A 81 16.06 8.14 -8.83
C ALA A 81 15.60 7.25 -9.99
N GLY A 82 15.07 6.06 -9.66
CA GLY A 82 14.43 5.21 -10.64
C GLY A 82 13.47 6.05 -11.49
N SER A 83 13.34 5.72 -12.77
CA SER A 83 12.44 6.47 -13.64
C SER A 83 11.04 6.49 -13.02
N LYS A 84 10.23 7.52 -13.34
CA LYS A 84 8.83 7.56 -12.91
C LYS A 84 8.13 6.23 -13.22
N ALA A 85 8.37 5.67 -14.40
CA ALA A 85 7.88 4.36 -14.81
C ALA A 85 8.36 3.22 -13.89
N HIS A 86 9.62 3.21 -13.47
CA HIS A 86 10.16 2.22 -12.53
C HIS A 86 9.45 2.28 -11.17
N HIS A 87 9.25 3.48 -10.61
CA HIS A 87 8.53 3.64 -9.34
C HIS A 87 7.04 3.24 -9.44
N GLN A 88 6.41 3.52 -10.58
CA GLN A 88 5.04 3.09 -10.88
C GLN A 88 4.95 1.56 -10.96
N MET A 89 5.88 0.91 -11.66
CA MET A 89 5.95 -0.55 -11.77
C MET A 89 6.15 -1.22 -10.42
N ILE A 90 7.08 -0.71 -9.59
CA ILE A 90 7.29 -1.23 -8.22
C ILE A 90 6.01 -1.11 -7.41
N SER A 91 5.36 0.06 -7.42
CA SER A 91 4.16 0.30 -6.62
C SER A 91 2.98 -0.57 -7.06
N LEU A 92 2.82 -0.77 -8.37
CA LEU A 92 1.81 -1.69 -8.91
C LEU A 92 2.15 -3.15 -8.58
N GLY A 93 3.41 -3.56 -8.69
CA GLY A 93 3.86 -4.90 -8.35
C GLY A 93 3.63 -5.24 -6.88
N GLU A 94 3.97 -4.32 -5.98
CA GLU A 94 3.67 -4.45 -4.55
C GLU A 94 2.15 -4.58 -4.29
N PHE A 95 1.31 -3.85 -5.03
CA PHE A 95 -0.14 -3.98 -4.92
C PHE A 95 -0.63 -5.33 -5.43
N ILE A 96 -0.13 -5.81 -6.58
CA ILE A 96 -0.48 -7.10 -7.17
C ILE A 96 -0.08 -8.27 -6.25
N ASN A 97 0.99 -8.13 -5.48
CA ASN A 97 1.48 -9.19 -4.59
C ASN A 97 0.85 -9.18 -3.17
N ILE A 98 -0.12 -8.29 -2.89
CA ILE A 98 -0.88 -8.36 -1.63
C ILE A 98 -1.64 -9.68 -1.57
N GLU A 99 -1.39 -10.45 -0.52
CA GLU A 99 -2.09 -11.68 -0.15
C GLU A 99 -3.18 -11.40 0.90
N PHE A 100 -4.25 -12.18 0.86
CA PHE A 100 -5.27 -12.17 1.89
C PHE A 100 -4.89 -13.10 3.05
N LYS A 101 -4.83 -12.55 4.27
CA LYS A 101 -4.59 -13.32 5.50
C LYS A 101 -5.70 -13.07 6.52
N GLU A 102 -5.87 -11.81 6.89
CA GLU A 102 -6.94 -11.34 7.77
C GLU A 102 -7.63 -10.14 7.13
N THR A 103 -8.95 -10.03 7.25
CA THR A 103 -9.72 -8.98 6.57
C THR A 103 -9.29 -7.56 6.94
N GLN A 104 -9.07 -7.28 8.23
CA GLN A 104 -8.69 -5.95 8.70
C GLN A 104 -7.32 -5.51 8.16
N ASP A 105 -6.32 -6.41 8.22
CA ASP A 105 -4.99 -6.14 7.69
C ASP A 105 -5.01 -6.05 6.16
N PHE A 106 -5.79 -6.90 5.49
CA PHE A 106 -5.97 -6.86 4.04
C PHE A 106 -6.54 -5.51 3.58
N VAL A 107 -7.64 -5.05 4.19
CA VAL A 107 -8.27 -3.76 3.84
C VAL A 107 -7.29 -2.61 4.06
N LYS A 108 -6.62 -2.58 5.22
CA LYS A 108 -5.62 -1.56 5.53
C LYS A 108 -4.47 -1.56 4.52
N ASN A 109 -3.94 -2.74 4.17
CA ASN A 109 -2.86 -2.87 3.20
C ASN A 109 -3.29 -2.43 1.80
N ILE A 110 -4.50 -2.78 1.38
CA ILE A 110 -5.09 -2.36 0.09
C ILE A 110 -5.21 -0.83 0.04
N CYS A 111 -5.83 -0.20 1.04
CA CYS A 111 -5.95 1.26 1.11
C CYS A 111 -4.59 1.97 1.05
N ASN A 112 -3.61 1.49 1.82
CA ASN A 112 -2.26 2.05 1.84
C ASN A 112 -1.57 1.94 0.48
N ARG A 113 -1.71 0.80 -0.21
CA ARG A 113 -1.07 0.57 -1.51
C ARG A 113 -1.77 1.33 -2.63
N ILE A 114 -3.09 1.50 -2.59
CA ILE A 114 -3.82 2.37 -3.53
C ILE A 114 -3.36 3.82 -3.40
N SER A 115 -3.24 4.32 -2.16
CA SER A 115 -2.69 5.65 -1.92
C SER A 115 -1.27 5.78 -2.48
N LYS A 116 -0.41 4.77 -2.28
CA LYS A 116 0.94 4.75 -2.86
C LYS A 116 0.92 4.79 -4.39
N ILE A 117 0.08 3.98 -5.05
CA ILE A 117 -0.11 4.02 -6.51
C ILE A 117 -0.49 5.43 -6.98
N ARG A 118 -1.50 6.05 -6.34
CA ARG A 118 -1.94 7.42 -6.66
C ARG A 118 -0.80 8.44 -6.53
N THR A 119 0.04 8.33 -5.49
CA THR A 119 1.21 9.23 -5.33
C THR A 119 2.29 9.07 -6.39
N THR A 120 2.36 7.92 -7.08
CA THR A 120 3.28 7.75 -8.23
C THR A 120 2.79 8.41 -9.52
N GLY A 121 1.56 8.93 -9.52
CA GLY A 121 0.89 9.45 -10.72
C GLY A 121 0.61 8.37 -11.76
N LEU A 122 0.49 7.10 -11.33
CA LEU A 122 0.01 6.02 -12.19
C LEU A 122 -1.51 6.10 -12.24
N ASP A 123 -2.05 6.37 -13.43
CA ASP A 123 -3.48 6.37 -13.68
C ASP A 123 -3.96 4.95 -13.97
N VAL A 124 -4.62 4.33 -12.99
CA VAL A 124 -5.29 3.04 -13.14
C VAL A 124 -6.77 3.27 -12.94
N LYS A 125 -7.57 2.87 -13.93
CA LYS A 125 -9.04 2.93 -13.82
C LYS A 125 -9.51 2.27 -12.54
N GLU A 126 -10.35 2.96 -11.80
CA GLU A 126 -10.84 2.53 -10.49
C GLU A 126 -11.45 1.12 -10.52
N GLN A 127 -12.25 0.83 -11.55
CA GLN A 127 -12.86 -0.48 -11.78
C GLN A 127 -11.82 -1.60 -11.90
N VAL A 128 -10.65 -1.33 -12.50
CA VAL A 128 -9.56 -2.32 -12.63
C VAL A 128 -8.95 -2.60 -11.27
N LEU A 129 -8.70 -1.57 -10.47
CA LEU A 129 -8.23 -1.75 -9.09
C LEU A 129 -9.25 -2.53 -8.26
N ALA A 130 -10.54 -2.19 -8.37
CA ALA A 130 -11.61 -2.90 -7.69
C ALA A 130 -11.66 -4.39 -8.05
N LEU A 131 -11.54 -4.72 -9.35
CA LEU A 131 -11.47 -6.11 -9.81
C LEU A 131 -10.23 -6.85 -9.29
N LEU A 132 -9.07 -6.17 -9.27
CA LEU A 132 -7.83 -6.75 -8.73
C LEU A 132 -7.93 -7.03 -7.23
N ILE A 133 -8.63 -6.18 -6.46
CA ILE A 133 -8.92 -6.44 -5.03
C ILE A 133 -9.76 -7.71 -4.89
N LEU A 134 -10.84 -7.83 -5.65
CA LEU A 134 -11.74 -8.99 -5.59
C LEU A 134 -11.03 -10.31 -5.94
N LYS A 135 -10.13 -10.30 -6.94
CA LYS A 135 -9.36 -11.48 -7.34
C LYS A 135 -8.38 -11.99 -6.27
N LYS A 136 -8.06 -11.18 -5.26
CA LYS A 136 -7.16 -11.55 -4.16
C LYS A 136 -7.86 -12.26 -3.02
N LEU A 137 -9.20 -12.26 -3.00
CA LEU A 137 -9.97 -12.89 -1.94
C LEU A 137 -9.91 -14.42 -2.06
N PRO A 138 -9.91 -15.15 -0.93
CA PRO A 138 -9.92 -16.61 -0.96
C PRO A 138 -11.28 -17.13 -1.41
N LYS A 139 -11.34 -18.41 -1.76
CA LYS A 139 -12.52 -19.07 -2.34
C LYS A 139 -13.76 -18.97 -1.45
N GLU A 140 -13.60 -18.86 -0.14
CA GLU A 140 -14.74 -18.67 0.78
C GLU A 140 -15.58 -17.42 0.46
N PHE A 141 -15.00 -16.42 -0.22
CA PHE A 141 -15.67 -15.18 -0.60
C PHE A 141 -16.19 -15.20 -2.05
N GLU A 142 -16.19 -16.34 -2.74
CA GLU A 142 -16.59 -16.40 -4.16
C GLU A 142 -18.04 -15.92 -4.40
N SER A 143 -18.95 -16.24 -3.48
CA SER A 143 -20.33 -15.77 -3.51
C SER A 143 -20.40 -14.24 -3.42
N LEU A 144 -19.65 -13.64 -2.49
CA LEU A 144 -19.55 -12.19 -2.33
C LEU A 144 -18.99 -11.54 -3.61
N VAL A 145 -17.91 -12.09 -4.16
CA VAL A 145 -17.29 -11.59 -5.41
C VAL A 145 -18.31 -11.60 -6.55
N ARG A 146 -19.09 -12.67 -6.70
CA ARG A 146 -20.10 -12.80 -7.76
C ARG A 146 -21.20 -11.74 -7.60
N ILE A 147 -21.72 -11.57 -6.38
CA ILE A 147 -22.74 -10.55 -6.07
C ILE A 147 -22.20 -9.15 -6.40
N ILE A 148 -20.97 -8.85 -5.97
CA ILE A 148 -20.33 -7.56 -6.24
C ILE A 148 -20.22 -7.28 -7.74
N ILE A 149 -19.75 -8.25 -8.52
CA ILE A 149 -19.56 -8.07 -9.96
C ILE A 149 -20.90 -7.95 -10.70
N THR A 150 -21.93 -8.67 -10.26
CA THR A 150 -23.24 -8.70 -10.92
C THR A 150 -24.04 -7.44 -10.65
N ASP A 151 -23.99 -6.94 -9.41
CA ASP A 151 -24.83 -5.82 -8.96
C ASP A 151 -24.26 -4.45 -9.34
N ASN A 152 -22.97 -4.35 -9.67
CA ASN A 152 -22.28 -3.07 -9.88
C ASN A 152 -21.62 -3.01 -11.26
N SER A 153 -22.28 -2.33 -12.21
CA SER A 153 -21.72 -2.00 -13.52
C SER A 153 -20.55 -1.00 -13.47
N ASN A 154 -20.43 -0.25 -12.37
CA ASN A 154 -19.30 0.65 -12.09
C ASN A 154 -18.74 0.39 -10.69
N LEU A 155 -17.79 -0.53 -10.58
CA LEU A 155 -17.18 -0.92 -9.32
C LEU A 155 -16.31 0.21 -8.74
N LYS A 156 -16.76 0.76 -7.60
CA LYS A 156 -15.96 1.67 -6.77
C LYS A 156 -15.17 0.92 -5.71
N ILE A 157 -13.97 1.39 -5.42
CA ILE A 157 -13.07 0.74 -4.45
C ILE A 157 -13.69 0.73 -3.05
N GLU A 158 -14.31 1.84 -2.65
CA GLU A 158 -14.91 2.01 -1.32
C GLU A 158 -16.09 1.05 -1.10
N GLU A 159 -16.87 0.80 -2.16
CA GLU A 159 -17.99 -0.17 -2.11
C GLU A 159 -17.48 -1.60 -1.95
N VAL A 160 -16.42 -1.96 -2.68
CA VAL A 160 -15.78 -3.28 -2.58
C VAL A 160 -15.24 -3.48 -1.17
N ILE A 161 -14.46 -2.53 -0.65
CA ILE A 161 -13.89 -2.60 0.68
C ILE A 161 -14.99 -2.70 1.75
N GLY A 162 -16.01 -1.84 1.67
CA GLY A 162 -17.11 -1.86 2.63
C GLY A 162 -17.92 -3.16 2.60
N LYS A 163 -18.09 -3.78 1.42
CA LYS A 163 -18.74 -5.10 1.32
C LYS A 163 -17.87 -6.21 1.94
N ILE A 164 -16.56 -6.19 1.71
CA ILE A 164 -15.61 -7.16 2.31
C ILE A 164 -15.63 -7.07 3.85
N GLU A 165 -15.61 -5.87 4.42
CA GLU A 165 -15.65 -5.68 5.87
C GLU A 165 -16.95 -6.17 6.49
N ARG A 166 -18.09 -5.87 5.87
CA ARG A 166 -19.41 -6.34 6.33
C ARG A 166 -19.54 -7.85 6.30
N ASP A 167 -19.02 -8.48 5.25
CA ASP A 167 -19.12 -9.94 5.11
C ASP A 167 -18.20 -10.67 6.09
N HIS A 168 -17.03 -10.12 6.43
CA HIS A 168 -16.20 -10.65 7.51
C HIS A 168 -16.94 -10.72 8.84
N ILE A 169 -17.73 -9.70 9.18
CA ILE A 169 -18.57 -9.71 10.39
C ILE A 169 -19.57 -10.86 10.33
N LYS A 170 -20.25 -11.05 9.19
CA LYS A 170 -21.23 -12.14 9.00
C LYS A 170 -20.59 -13.53 9.07
N PHE A 171 -19.42 -13.73 8.46
CA PHE A 171 -18.68 -15.00 8.54
C PHE A 171 -18.19 -15.29 9.96
N LYS A 172 -17.71 -14.27 10.69
CA LYS A 172 -17.27 -14.43 12.09
C LYS A 172 -18.44 -14.78 13.01
N VAL A 173 -19.59 -14.11 12.85
CA VAL A 173 -20.84 -14.41 13.58
C VAL A 173 -21.34 -15.82 13.26
N LYS A 174 -21.44 -16.19 11.98
CA LYS A 174 -21.90 -17.53 11.57
C LYS A 174 -20.96 -18.66 12.01
N LYS A 175 -19.66 -18.40 12.09
CA LYS A 175 -18.69 -19.36 12.65
C LYS A 175 -18.86 -19.52 14.16
N LEU A 176 -19.13 -18.43 14.89
CA LEU A 176 -19.41 -18.49 16.33
C LEU A 176 -20.73 -19.22 16.61
N GLU A 177 -21.80 -18.93 15.86
CA GLU A 177 -23.08 -19.64 15.94
C GLU A 177 -22.91 -21.15 15.64
N ASN A 178 -22.12 -21.51 14.64
CA ASN A 178 -21.83 -22.91 14.35
C ASN A 178 -20.96 -23.59 15.43
N VAL A 179 -20.04 -22.87 16.08
CA VAL A 179 -19.24 -23.41 17.19
C VAL A 179 -20.09 -23.60 18.45
N GLU A 180 -21.01 -22.68 18.74
CA GLU A 180 -21.99 -22.82 19.83
C GLU A 180 -22.92 -24.02 19.59
N MET A 181 -23.36 -24.24 18.34
CA MET A 181 -24.17 -25.40 17.96
C MET A 181 -23.40 -26.73 17.99
N VAL A 182 -22.06 -26.71 17.83
CA VAL A 182 -21.19 -27.91 17.91
C VAL A 182 -20.76 -28.19 19.36
N GLY A 183 -20.75 -27.18 20.25
CA GLY A 183 -20.50 -27.32 21.68
C GLY A 183 -21.68 -27.87 22.49
N GLN A 184 -22.89 -27.83 21.93
CA GLN A 184 -24.08 -28.49 22.48
C GLN A 184 -24.52 -29.63 21.58
N GLY A 185 -23.70 -30.68 21.48
CA GLY A 185 -24.23 -32.01 21.23
C GLY A 185 -25.15 -32.39 22.38
N GLN A 186 -26.42 -31.97 22.34
CA GLN A 186 -27.48 -32.57 23.13
C GLN A 186 -27.45 -34.06 22.78
N ARG A 187 -26.83 -34.88 23.64
CA ARG A 187 -27.06 -36.32 23.66
C ARG A 187 -28.55 -36.48 23.92
N ARG A 188 -29.34 -36.57 22.84
CA ARG A 188 -30.75 -36.92 22.94
C ARG A 188 -30.77 -38.27 23.61
N THR A 189 -31.24 -38.33 24.85
CA THR A 189 -31.47 -39.59 25.55
C THR A 189 -32.52 -40.35 24.75
N ILE A 190 -32.08 -41.37 24.00
CA ILE A 190 -33.00 -42.24 23.29
C ILE A 190 -33.69 -43.09 24.36
N LYS A 191 -35.00 -42.92 24.50
CA LYS A 191 -35.88 -43.80 25.29
C LYS A 191 -36.27 -44.99 24.44
N CYS A 192 -36.08 -46.18 24.98
CA CYS A 192 -36.53 -47.40 24.34
C CYS A 192 -38.06 -47.46 24.36
N TYR A 193 -38.69 -47.59 23.19
CA TYR A 193 -40.16 -47.68 23.08
C TYR A 193 -40.71 -49.03 23.55
N ASN A 194 -39.85 -50.03 23.81
CA ASN A 194 -40.25 -51.36 24.29
C ASN A 194 -40.31 -51.44 25.83
N CYS A 195 -39.29 -50.91 26.53
CA CYS A 195 -39.18 -51.00 27.99
C CYS A 195 -39.21 -49.65 28.72
N GLY A 196 -39.21 -48.53 27.99
CA GLY A 196 -39.23 -47.18 28.55
C GLY A 196 -37.92 -46.69 29.18
N LEU A 197 -36.88 -47.55 29.26
CA LEU A 197 -35.58 -47.19 29.82
C LEU A 197 -34.72 -46.41 28.81
N GLU A 198 -33.88 -45.50 29.33
CA GLU A 198 -32.96 -44.68 28.54
C GLU A 198 -31.65 -45.42 28.24
N GLY A 199 -31.00 -45.07 27.12
CA GLY A 199 -29.63 -45.50 26.82
C GLY A 199 -29.49 -46.63 25.78
N HIS A 200 -30.61 -47.15 25.26
CA HIS A 200 -30.61 -48.13 24.16
C HIS A 200 -31.83 -47.94 23.25
N SER A 201 -31.79 -48.53 22.05
CA SER A 201 -32.93 -48.53 21.11
C SER A 201 -33.71 -49.86 21.21
N ALA A 202 -34.97 -49.88 20.77
CA ALA A 202 -35.77 -51.11 20.80
C ALA A 202 -35.21 -52.27 19.95
N LYS A 203 -34.28 -52.00 19.03
CA LYS A 203 -33.60 -53.04 18.24
C LYS A 203 -32.54 -53.83 19.04
N ILE A 204 -32.10 -53.28 20.17
CA ILE A 204 -31.07 -53.84 21.07
C ILE A 204 -31.63 -54.07 22.48
N CYS A 205 -32.96 -54.03 22.62
CA CYS A 205 -33.69 -54.34 23.84
C CYS A 205 -33.88 -55.84 23.99
#